data_AF-A0ABD3R5A6-F1
#
_entry.id   AF-A0ABD3R5A6-F1
#
_cell.length_a   1.000
_cell.length_b   1.000
_cell.length_c   1.000
_cell.angle_alpha   90.00
_cell.angle_beta   90.00
_cell.angle_gamma   90.00
#
_symmetry.space_group_name_H-M   'P 1'
#
loop_
_entity.id
_entity.type
_entity.pdbx_description
1 polymer ?
#
loop_
_entity_poly.entity_id
_entity_poly.type
_entity_poly.pdbx_seq_one_letter_code
_entity_poly.pdbx_strand_id
1 'polypeptide(L)'
;MLLVRMRELRESRGWHHVRPNRVTYNSVITAWARSGERGSSSSAERLLGEMYDEYNNYKQKRGGSDSVGYDDDDLKPDSRSWNAVINAVARSRDPDCADRARSLLDEMGRLYDMGDIDLVPDAVTFGAVINAYANSGASDACDSAAQLLLHMESLYQLGYAGARPTTFVYNACMNAFAKDSLTGAGGGDGDVSSLDRAMRAEQLLDSMERRYDEGGDIGVMPDCISYGTVINAYANCNAGESGDRADAVLRRMVRRCLMGESGCRPNAVVFTAAIKAHLASIVATQASANDDDEEKEEKEKEKNEEQETEDDANDRPTTAMPRESLAVRKSGKIKRMEAYANRCEDLLLELCLLHKQSRKDERPSLRPTSVTFELVITALTHVKDEKGVDRVKRLRDLGTW
;
A
#
# COMPACT_ATOMS: atom_id res chain seq x y z
N MET A 1 -18.42 -24.35 19.49
CA MET A 1 -19.46 -25.40 19.36
C MET A 1 -18.88 -26.73 18.89
N LEU A 2 -18.28 -26.84 17.70
CA LEU A 2 -17.79 -28.13 17.16
C LEU A 2 -16.74 -28.81 18.06
N LEU A 3 -15.65 -28.12 18.42
CA LEU A 3 -14.57 -28.68 19.25
C LEU A 3 -15.06 -29.07 20.65
N VAL A 4 -15.88 -28.23 21.27
CA VAL A 4 -16.52 -28.52 22.57
C VAL A 4 -17.34 -29.79 22.49
N ARG A 5 -18.17 -29.92 21.44
CA ARG A 5 -19.01 -31.12 21.25
C ARG A 5 -18.18 -32.38 21.03
N MET A 6 -17.07 -32.27 20.30
CA MET A 6 -16.13 -33.39 20.10
C MET A 6 -15.47 -33.82 21.41
N ARG A 7 -15.07 -32.85 22.26
CA ARG A 7 -14.55 -33.13 23.62
C ARG A 7 -15.61 -33.81 24.51
N GLU A 8 -16.84 -33.29 24.53
CA GLU A 8 -17.96 -33.88 25.28
C GLU A 8 -18.26 -35.33 24.87
N LEU A 9 -18.31 -35.62 23.56
CA LEU A 9 -18.60 -36.96 23.06
C LEU A 9 -17.49 -37.95 23.40
N ARG A 10 -16.24 -37.48 23.43
CA ARG A 10 -15.10 -38.29 23.88
C ARG A 10 -15.21 -38.62 25.37
N GLU A 11 -15.51 -37.64 26.21
CA GLU A 11 -15.56 -37.81 27.68
C GLU A 11 -16.80 -38.59 28.14
N SER A 12 -17.97 -38.27 27.57
CA SER A 12 -19.25 -38.87 27.99
C SER A 12 -19.53 -40.24 27.38
N ARG A 13 -19.08 -40.50 26.15
CA ARG A 13 -19.38 -41.76 25.41
C ARG A 13 -18.16 -42.65 25.17
N GLY A 14 -16.96 -42.20 25.56
CA GLY A 14 -15.72 -42.94 25.28
C GLY A 14 -15.40 -43.06 23.79
N TRP A 15 -15.94 -42.18 22.95
CA TRP A 15 -15.71 -42.23 21.50
C TRP A 15 -14.35 -41.63 21.13
N HIS A 16 -13.29 -42.43 21.35
CA HIS A 16 -11.90 -42.01 21.13
C HIS A 16 -11.58 -41.54 19.71
N HIS A 17 -12.34 -42.01 18.69
CA HIS A 17 -12.18 -41.63 17.28
C HIS A 17 -12.74 -40.24 16.93
N VAL A 18 -13.52 -39.61 17.81
CA VAL A 18 -14.10 -38.26 17.62
C VAL A 18 -13.19 -37.19 18.25
N ARG A 19 -11.94 -37.52 18.56
CA ARG A 19 -10.97 -36.57 19.10
C ARG A 19 -10.68 -35.46 18.08
N PRO A 20 -10.67 -34.18 18.50
CA PRO A 20 -10.15 -33.12 17.65
C PRO A 20 -8.72 -33.42 17.20
N ASN A 21 -8.49 -33.28 15.91
CA ASN A 21 -7.18 -33.40 15.27
C ASN A 21 -6.83 -32.09 14.54
N ARG A 22 -5.64 -32.02 13.95
CA ARG A 22 -5.11 -30.89 13.17
C ARG A 22 -6.09 -30.41 12.12
N VAL A 23 -6.72 -31.33 11.39
CA VAL A 23 -7.71 -30.98 10.34
C VAL A 23 -8.93 -30.29 10.95
N THR A 24 -9.40 -30.77 12.11
CA THR A 24 -10.53 -30.20 12.81
C THR A 24 -10.21 -28.80 13.33
N TYR A 25 -9.06 -28.62 13.99
CA TYR A 25 -8.60 -27.30 14.45
C TYR A 25 -8.41 -26.33 13.29
N ASN A 26 -7.71 -26.74 12.23
CA ASN A 26 -7.50 -25.91 11.04
C ASN A 26 -8.82 -25.48 10.39
N SER A 27 -9.81 -26.37 10.33
CA SER A 27 -11.13 -26.04 9.79
C SER A 27 -11.85 -24.98 10.63
N VAL A 28 -11.80 -25.11 11.96
CA VAL A 28 -12.47 -24.15 12.86
C VAL A 28 -11.71 -22.82 12.92
N ILE A 29 -10.38 -22.84 12.94
CA ILE A 29 -9.55 -21.62 12.87
C ILE A 29 -9.81 -20.90 11.55
N THR A 30 -9.82 -21.62 10.42
CA THR A 30 -10.12 -21.02 9.10
C THR A 30 -11.54 -20.47 9.04
N ALA A 31 -12.51 -21.12 9.68
CA ALA A 31 -13.88 -20.61 9.77
C ALA A 31 -13.95 -19.30 10.56
N TRP A 32 -13.27 -19.21 11.71
CA TRP A 32 -13.13 -17.96 12.45
C TRP A 32 -12.40 -16.89 11.65
N ALA A 33 -11.29 -17.24 11.01
CA ALA A 33 -10.51 -16.32 10.17
C ALA A 33 -11.34 -15.70 9.03
N ARG A 34 -12.33 -16.45 8.51
CA ARG A 34 -13.21 -16.02 7.42
C ARG A 34 -14.53 -15.41 7.88
N SER A 35 -14.91 -15.55 9.15
CA SER A 35 -16.23 -15.06 9.62
C SER A 35 -16.31 -13.54 9.64
N GLY A 36 -15.18 -12.84 9.84
CA GLY A 36 -15.14 -11.37 9.90
C GLY A 36 -15.85 -10.78 11.12
N GLU A 37 -16.26 -11.60 12.08
CA GLU A 37 -16.91 -11.17 13.32
C GLU A 37 -15.91 -10.49 14.26
N ARG A 38 -16.40 -9.59 15.13
CA ARG A 38 -15.57 -8.99 16.19
C ARG A 38 -15.09 -10.09 17.15
N GLY A 39 -13.79 -10.11 17.46
CA GLY A 39 -13.17 -11.13 18.30
C GLY A 39 -12.89 -12.46 17.59
N SER A 40 -13.07 -12.54 16.26
CA SER A 40 -12.66 -13.69 15.46
C SER A 40 -11.14 -13.93 15.49
N SER A 41 -10.35 -12.86 15.45
CA SER A 41 -8.89 -12.88 15.60
C SER A 41 -8.46 -13.50 16.94
N SER A 42 -8.99 -12.98 18.05
CA SER A 42 -8.71 -13.50 19.40
C SER A 42 -9.20 -14.94 19.59
N SER A 43 -10.31 -15.30 18.95
CA SER A 43 -10.80 -16.69 18.97
C SER A 43 -9.87 -17.62 18.19
N ALA A 44 -9.35 -17.19 17.05
CA ALA A 44 -8.38 -17.95 16.26
C ALA A 44 -7.06 -18.16 17.02
N GLU A 45 -6.52 -17.11 17.65
CA GLU A 45 -5.33 -17.20 18.52
C GLU A 45 -5.54 -18.14 19.70
N ARG A 46 -6.67 -18.00 20.41
CA ARG A 46 -7.03 -18.88 21.54
C ARG A 46 -7.09 -20.35 21.10
N LEU A 47 -7.66 -20.63 19.93
CA LEU A 47 -7.75 -22.00 19.42
C LEU A 47 -6.39 -22.60 19.05
N LEU A 48 -5.45 -21.79 18.56
CA LEU A 48 -4.08 -22.22 18.32
C LEU A 48 -3.34 -22.51 19.64
N GLY A 49 -3.52 -21.66 20.66
CA GLY A 49 -3.01 -21.89 22.01
C GLY A 49 -3.57 -23.19 22.63
N GLU A 50 -4.89 -23.40 22.55
CA GLU A 50 -5.53 -24.64 22.99
C GLU A 50 -4.97 -25.88 22.27
N MET A 51 -4.71 -25.78 20.96
CA MET A 51 -4.12 -26.86 20.18
C MET A 51 -2.69 -27.20 20.65
N TYR A 52 -1.86 -26.18 20.92
CA TYR A 52 -0.52 -26.35 21.50
C TYR A 52 -0.55 -26.95 22.90
N ASP A 53 -1.43 -26.46 23.77
CA ASP A 53 -1.56 -26.96 25.14
C ASP A 53 -1.99 -28.41 25.15
N GLU A 54 -2.96 -28.81 24.32
CA GLU A 54 -3.38 -30.20 24.21
C GLU A 54 -2.28 -31.10 23.65
N TYR A 55 -1.49 -30.62 22.68
CA TYR A 55 -0.33 -31.34 22.13
C TYR A 55 0.75 -31.56 23.20
N ASN A 56 1.14 -30.51 23.93
CA ASN A 56 2.15 -30.59 25.00
C ASN A 56 1.70 -31.51 26.14
N ASN A 57 0.43 -31.41 26.55
CA ASN A 57 -0.15 -32.29 27.57
C ASN A 57 -0.15 -33.77 27.13
N TYR A 58 -0.36 -34.03 25.83
CA TYR A 58 -0.33 -35.37 25.28
C TYR A 58 1.09 -35.94 25.27
N LYS A 59 2.06 -35.15 24.79
CA LYS A 59 3.49 -35.50 24.79
C LYS A 59 4.01 -35.81 26.20
N GLN A 60 3.59 -35.04 27.21
CA GLN A 60 4.00 -35.24 28.60
C GLN A 60 3.42 -36.52 29.25
N LYS A 61 2.15 -36.87 28.96
CA LYS A 61 1.47 -38.05 29.54
C LYS A 61 1.99 -39.38 28.98
N ARG A 62 2.68 -39.38 27.83
CA ARG A 62 3.08 -40.58 27.08
C ARG A 62 4.55 -40.98 27.25
N GLY A 63 5.31 -40.34 28.14
CA GLY A 63 6.69 -40.73 28.49
C GLY A 63 6.84 -42.12 29.14
N GLY A 64 5.83 -43.00 29.06
CA GLY A 64 5.84 -44.41 29.45
C GLY A 64 5.51 -45.30 28.24
N SER A 65 6.30 -46.36 28.05
CA SER A 65 6.69 -47.02 26.80
C SER A 65 5.65 -47.67 25.88
N ASP A 66 4.35 -47.67 26.17
CA ASP A 66 3.42 -48.52 25.42
C ASP A 66 2.22 -47.76 24.86
N SER A 67 2.21 -47.54 23.54
CA SER A 67 0.94 -47.51 22.79
C SER A 67 1.14 -47.56 21.29
N VAL A 68 0.62 -48.66 20.76
CA VAL A 68 0.32 -48.95 19.36
C VAL A 68 -0.73 -47.95 18.84
N GLY A 69 -0.47 -47.29 17.70
CA GLY A 69 -1.50 -47.13 16.66
C GLY A 69 -2.03 -45.75 16.25
N TYR A 70 -1.57 -44.61 16.75
CA TYR A 70 -1.99 -43.28 16.23
C TYR A 70 -0.84 -42.27 16.22
N ASP A 71 -0.69 -41.57 15.10
CA ASP A 71 0.41 -40.63 14.81
C ASP A 71 0.40 -39.45 15.80
N ASP A 72 1.49 -39.28 16.53
CA ASP A 72 1.68 -38.23 17.54
C ASP A 72 1.59 -36.80 16.93
N ASP A 73 1.80 -36.72 15.61
CA ASP A 73 1.71 -35.50 14.80
C ASP A 73 0.28 -35.05 14.46
N ASP A 74 -0.74 -35.86 14.76
CA ASP A 74 -2.12 -35.53 14.39
C ASP A 74 -2.68 -34.30 15.13
N LEU A 75 -2.05 -33.84 16.21
CA LEU A 75 -2.44 -32.66 16.97
C LEU A 75 -1.40 -31.53 16.94
N LYS A 76 -0.24 -31.78 16.33
CA LYS A 76 0.83 -30.79 16.24
C LYS A 76 0.39 -29.65 15.29
N PRO A 77 0.43 -28.38 15.72
CA PRO A 77 0.16 -27.25 14.83
C PRO A 77 1.20 -27.20 13.71
N ASP A 78 0.73 -26.96 12.48
CA ASP A 78 1.58 -26.85 11.29
C ASP A 78 1.59 -25.41 10.76
N SER A 79 2.42 -25.12 9.76
CA SER A 79 2.42 -23.80 9.10
C SER A 79 1.03 -23.38 8.62
N ARG A 80 0.10 -24.30 8.32
CA ARG A 80 -1.28 -23.95 7.92
C ARG A 80 -2.09 -23.42 9.10
N SER A 81 -1.99 -24.03 10.27
CA SER A 81 -2.61 -23.54 11.51
C SER A 81 -2.16 -22.11 11.81
N TRP A 82 -0.85 -21.88 11.80
CA TRP A 82 -0.23 -20.58 12.07
C TRP A 82 -0.61 -19.53 11.01
N ASN A 83 -0.48 -19.87 9.72
CA ASN A 83 -0.85 -18.97 8.63
C ASN A 83 -2.34 -18.60 8.69
N ALA A 84 -3.22 -19.51 9.10
CA ALA A 84 -4.64 -19.21 9.26
C ALA A 84 -4.90 -18.20 10.38
N VAL A 85 -4.22 -18.32 11.52
CA VAL A 85 -4.32 -17.35 12.63
C VAL A 85 -3.71 -16.01 12.24
N ILE A 86 -2.50 -15.99 11.69
CA ILE A 86 -1.83 -14.76 11.26
C ILE A 86 -2.70 -14.02 10.22
N ASN A 87 -3.29 -14.73 9.27
CA ASN A 87 -4.24 -14.13 8.32
C ASN A 87 -5.51 -13.60 9.00
N ALA A 88 -6.03 -14.29 10.02
CA ALA A 88 -7.19 -13.84 10.79
C ALA A 88 -6.90 -12.52 11.52
N VAL A 89 -5.74 -12.45 12.17
CA VAL A 89 -5.26 -11.26 12.89
C VAL A 89 -4.97 -10.14 11.91
N ALA A 90 -4.22 -10.39 10.83
CA ALA A 90 -3.86 -9.40 9.82
C ALA A 90 -5.07 -8.76 9.11
N ARG A 91 -6.20 -9.48 9.03
CA ARG A 91 -7.46 -8.98 8.44
C ARG A 91 -8.41 -8.42 9.48
N SER A 92 -8.08 -8.51 10.76
CA SER A 92 -8.88 -7.91 11.81
C SER A 92 -8.80 -6.39 11.70
N ARG A 93 -9.86 -5.72 12.16
CA ARG A 93 -9.89 -4.25 12.27
C ARG A 93 -9.47 -3.80 13.67
N ASP A 94 -8.70 -4.64 14.37
CA ASP A 94 -8.20 -4.35 15.72
C ASP A 94 -7.03 -3.34 15.58
N PRO A 95 -6.90 -2.35 16.47
CA PRO A 95 -5.81 -1.36 16.38
C PRO A 95 -4.40 -1.97 16.48
N ASP A 96 -4.27 -3.10 17.18
CA ASP A 96 -3.02 -3.82 17.45
C ASP A 96 -2.79 -5.02 16.50
N CYS A 97 -3.55 -5.09 15.40
CA CYS A 97 -3.52 -6.25 14.50
C CYS A 97 -2.15 -6.50 13.88
N ALA A 98 -1.41 -5.44 13.52
CA ALA A 98 -0.08 -5.56 12.93
C ALA A 98 0.95 -6.11 13.93
N ASP A 99 0.96 -5.58 15.16
CA ASP A 99 1.90 -6.00 16.20
C ASP A 99 1.62 -7.43 16.68
N ARG A 100 0.34 -7.82 16.77
CA ARG A 100 -0.05 -9.20 17.07
C ARG A 100 0.34 -10.16 15.95
N ALA A 101 0.07 -9.79 14.69
CA ALA A 101 0.47 -10.60 13.55
C ALA A 101 2.01 -10.76 13.47
N ARG A 102 2.75 -9.70 13.80
CA ARG A 102 4.21 -9.73 13.90
C ARG A 102 4.70 -10.66 15.03
N SER A 103 4.11 -10.55 16.21
CA SER A 103 4.45 -11.39 17.36
C SER A 103 4.24 -12.88 17.07
N LEU A 104 3.18 -13.23 16.34
CA LEU A 104 2.92 -14.60 15.91
C LEU A 104 3.95 -15.10 14.88
N LEU A 105 4.39 -14.24 13.95
CA LEU A 105 5.44 -14.57 12.99
C LEU A 105 6.79 -14.78 13.70
N ASP A 106 7.14 -13.93 14.66
CA ASP A 106 8.38 -14.06 15.44
C ASP A 106 8.37 -15.33 16.29
N GLU A 107 7.24 -15.69 16.88
CA GLU A 107 7.08 -16.95 17.61
C GLU A 107 7.19 -18.17 16.69
N MET A 108 6.61 -18.11 15.49
CA MET A 108 6.76 -19.16 14.47
C MET A 108 8.24 -19.36 14.09
N GLY A 109 8.99 -18.28 13.90
CA GLY A 109 10.45 -18.34 13.66
C GLY A 109 11.22 -18.91 14.84
N ARG A 110 10.89 -18.49 16.06
CA ARG A 110 11.51 -19.01 17.29
C ARG A 110 11.30 -20.53 17.46
N LEU A 111 10.11 -21.03 17.13
CA LEU A 111 9.80 -22.46 17.18
C LEU A 111 10.58 -23.26 16.13
N TYR A 112 10.76 -22.69 14.93
CA TYR A 112 11.61 -23.26 13.90
C TYR A 112 13.07 -23.37 14.36
N ASP A 113 13.63 -22.32 14.97
CA ASP A 113 15.00 -22.31 15.50
C ASP A 113 15.21 -23.32 16.63
N MET A 114 14.15 -23.65 17.39
CA MET A 114 14.16 -24.71 18.40
C MET A 114 14.05 -26.13 17.81
N GLY A 115 13.97 -26.27 16.49
CA GLY A 115 13.97 -27.55 15.77
C GLY A 115 12.61 -28.00 15.27
N ASP A 116 11.57 -27.17 15.32
CA ASP A 116 10.28 -27.49 14.71
C ASP A 116 10.28 -27.17 13.21
N ILE A 117 10.79 -28.12 12.42
CA ILE A 117 10.94 -27.99 10.96
C ILE A 117 9.62 -27.86 10.20
N ASP A 118 8.47 -28.13 10.84
CA ASP A 118 7.15 -28.02 10.22
C ASP A 118 6.58 -26.59 10.29
N LEU A 119 7.29 -25.67 10.96
CA LEU A 119 6.89 -24.29 11.21
C LEU A 119 7.77 -23.29 10.47
N VAL A 120 7.98 -23.52 9.18
CA VAL A 120 8.75 -22.60 8.32
C VAL A 120 7.84 -21.44 7.89
N PRO A 121 8.17 -20.17 8.23
CA PRO A 121 7.47 -19.02 7.68
C PRO A 121 7.68 -18.94 6.17
N ASP A 122 6.60 -18.72 5.44
CA ASP A 122 6.62 -18.64 3.98
C ASP A 122 6.18 -17.24 3.49
N ALA A 123 6.21 -17.04 2.18
CA ALA A 123 5.78 -15.80 1.55
C ALA A 123 4.34 -15.39 1.91
N VAL A 124 3.46 -16.34 2.24
CA VAL A 124 2.09 -16.06 2.69
C VAL A 124 2.12 -15.50 4.11
N THR A 125 2.94 -16.07 5.00
CA THR A 125 3.13 -15.59 6.37
C THR A 125 3.64 -14.14 6.38
N PHE A 126 4.74 -13.88 5.68
CA PHE A 126 5.33 -12.53 5.58
C PHE A 126 4.37 -11.53 4.92
N GLY A 127 3.74 -11.93 3.81
CA GLY A 127 2.79 -11.09 3.09
C GLY A 127 1.57 -10.71 3.94
N ALA A 128 1.08 -11.61 4.79
CA ALA A 128 -0.03 -11.34 5.69
C ALA A 128 0.33 -10.24 6.71
N VAL A 129 1.51 -10.34 7.36
CA VAL A 129 1.98 -9.34 8.33
C VAL A 129 2.26 -7.99 7.68
N ILE A 130 2.91 -7.97 6.51
CA ILE A 130 3.16 -6.73 5.75
C ILE A 130 1.84 -6.07 5.35
N ASN A 131 0.85 -6.86 4.93
CA ASN A 131 -0.49 -6.33 4.63
C ASN A 131 -1.23 -5.87 5.89
N ALA A 132 -0.97 -6.45 7.07
CA ALA A 132 -1.50 -5.96 8.34
C ALA A 132 -0.98 -4.55 8.63
N TYR A 133 0.33 -4.33 8.53
CA TYR A 133 0.94 -2.99 8.64
C TYR A 133 0.33 -2.01 7.63
N ALA A 134 0.18 -2.41 6.36
CA ALA A 134 -0.43 -1.56 5.34
C ALA A 134 -1.89 -1.14 5.65
N ASN A 135 -2.56 -1.81 6.58
CA ASN A 135 -3.96 -1.53 6.95
C ASN A 135 -4.15 -1.06 8.39
N SER A 136 -3.12 -1.08 9.25
CA SER A 136 -3.24 -0.71 10.67
C SER A 136 -3.35 0.80 10.89
N GLY A 137 -2.83 1.61 9.98
CA GLY A 137 -2.79 3.07 10.12
C GLY A 137 -1.85 3.56 11.24
N ALA A 138 -0.95 2.70 11.72
CA ALA A 138 0.10 3.08 12.67
C ALA A 138 1.14 3.97 11.98
N SER A 139 1.72 4.93 12.72
CA SER A 139 2.64 5.93 12.16
C SER A 139 3.98 5.36 11.67
N ASP A 140 4.37 4.19 12.17
CA ASP A 140 5.59 3.47 11.80
C ASP A 140 5.30 2.28 10.86
N ALA A 141 4.05 2.12 10.41
CA ALA A 141 3.63 0.94 9.68
C ALA A 141 4.39 0.75 8.36
N CYS A 142 4.70 1.83 7.64
CA CYS A 142 5.44 1.72 6.39
C CYS A 142 6.90 1.29 6.60
N ASP A 143 7.54 1.77 7.67
CA ASP A 143 8.92 1.39 7.99
C ASP A 143 8.99 -0.05 8.50
N SER A 144 8.06 -0.45 9.37
CA SER A 144 7.92 -1.84 9.84
C SER A 144 7.63 -2.81 8.69
N ALA A 145 6.77 -2.43 7.74
CA ALA A 145 6.53 -3.21 6.52
C ALA A 145 7.78 -3.36 5.65
N ALA A 146 8.56 -2.29 5.48
CA ALA A 146 9.79 -2.31 4.69
C ALA A 146 10.90 -3.13 5.36
N GLN A 147 11.08 -3.00 6.68
CA GLN A 147 12.01 -3.81 7.45
C GLN A 147 11.69 -5.30 7.34
N LEU A 148 10.40 -5.66 7.39
CA LEU A 148 9.98 -7.05 7.24
C LEU A 148 10.20 -7.59 5.83
N LEU A 149 9.98 -6.78 4.78
CA LEU A 149 10.33 -7.17 3.42
C LEU A 149 11.84 -7.40 3.26
N LEU A 150 12.67 -6.51 3.80
CA LEU A 150 14.13 -6.68 3.80
C LEU A 150 14.56 -7.94 4.54
N HIS A 151 13.93 -8.24 5.68
CA HIS A 151 14.18 -9.47 6.41
C HIS A 151 13.82 -10.70 5.58
N MET A 152 12.65 -10.71 4.93
CA MET A 152 12.23 -11.77 4.03
C MET A 152 13.22 -11.96 2.87
N GLU A 153 13.69 -10.88 2.26
CA GLU A 153 14.71 -10.91 1.20
C GLU A 153 16.04 -11.52 1.71
N SER A 154 16.47 -11.14 2.90
CA SER A 154 17.71 -11.66 3.51
C SER A 154 17.62 -13.18 3.76
N LEU A 155 16.47 -13.67 4.23
CA LEU A 155 16.22 -15.10 4.40
C LEU A 155 16.28 -15.84 3.06
N TYR A 156 15.68 -15.28 2.01
CA TYR A 156 15.75 -15.89 0.68
C TYR A 156 17.19 -15.96 0.15
N GLN A 157 17.99 -14.90 0.35
CA GLN A 157 19.41 -14.88 -0.02
C GLN A 157 20.25 -15.91 0.76
N LEU A 158 19.87 -16.22 2.01
CA LEU A 158 20.49 -17.27 2.82
C LEU A 158 20.07 -18.69 2.41
N GLY A 159 19.20 -18.85 1.39
CA GLY A 159 18.78 -20.13 0.85
C GLY A 159 17.42 -20.64 1.34
N TYR A 160 16.68 -19.84 2.12
CA TYR A 160 15.32 -20.19 2.55
C TYR A 160 14.32 -19.96 1.41
N ALA A 161 14.13 -20.97 0.56
CA ALA A 161 13.25 -20.90 -0.61
C ALA A 161 11.78 -20.55 -0.29
N GLY A 162 11.29 -20.93 0.89
CA GLY A 162 9.93 -20.60 1.35
C GLY A 162 9.71 -19.09 1.57
N ALA A 163 10.78 -18.35 1.91
CA ALA A 163 10.76 -16.91 2.10
C ALA A 163 10.99 -16.12 0.80
N ARG A 164 10.84 -16.75 -0.38
CA ARG A 164 10.99 -16.05 -1.66
C ARG A 164 9.97 -14.92 -1.80
N PRO A 165 10.39 -13.65 -1.96
CA PRO A 165 9.48 -12.53 -2.15
C PRO A 165 8.57 -12.74 -3.37
N THR A 166 7.32 -12.31 -3.26
CA THR A 166 6.36 -12.39 -4.37
C THR A 166 5.81 -11.01 -4.69
N THR A 167 5.24 -10.87 -5.88
CA THR A 167 4.54 -9.66 -6.35
C THR A 167 3.54 -9.14 -5.32
N PHE A 168 2.81 -10.05 -4.65
CA PHE A 168 1.89 -9.70 -3.57
C PHE A 168 2.58 -8.99 -2.39
N VAL A 169 3.74 -9.49 -1.96
CA VAL A 169 4.47 -8.94 -0.82
C VAL A 169 4.99 -7.53 -1.13
N TYR A 170 5.54 -7.31 -2.32
CA TYR A 170 5.93 -5.95 -2.74
C TYR A 170 4.74 -5.02 -2.85
N ASN A 171 3.64 -5.46 -3.47
CA ASN A 171 2.43 -4.66 -3.60
C ASN A 171 1.88 -4.27 -2.22
N ALA A 172 1.91 -5.18 -1.24
CA ALA A 172 1.52 -4.88 0.13
C ALA A 172 2.44 -3.85 0.79
N CYS A 173 3.76 -3.97 0.62
CA CYS A 173 4.74 -3.02 1.16
C CYS A 173 4.61 -1.63 0.51
N MET A 174 4.50 -1.55 -0.82
CA MET A 174 4.25 -0.29 -1.55
C MET A 174 2.94 0.36 -1.12
N ASN A 175 1.89 -0.44 -0.85
CA ASN A 175 0.62 0.07 -0.38
C ASN A 175 0.70 0.64 1.05
N ALA A 176 1.59 0.11 1.90
CA ALA A 176 1.87 0.70 3.22
C ALA A 176 2.39 2.14 3.07
N PHE A 177 3.37 2.36 2.17
CA PHE A 177 3.85 3.71 1.85
C PHE A 177 2.76 4.61 1.27
N ALA A 178 1.93 4.09 0.35
CA ALA A 178 0.88 4.87 -0.31
C ALA A 178 -0.23 5.36 0.64
N LYS A 179 -0.49 4.60 1.72
CA LYS A 179 -1.51 4.91 2.72
C LYS A 179 -1.01 5.77 3.87
N ASP A 180 0.27 5.63 4.26
CA ASP A 180 0.85 6.44 5.32
C ASP A 180 0.84 7.95 4.98
N SER A 181 0.93 8.28 3.69
CA SER A 181 0.75 9.66 3.19
C SER A 181 -0.63 10.27 3.50
N LEU A 182 -1.65 9.46 3.83
CA LEU A 182 -2.99 9.94 4.22
C LEU A 182 -3.12 10.19 5.72
N THR A 183 -2.33 9.51 6.55
CA THR A 183 -2.36 9.59 8.02
C THR A 183 -1.44 10.67 8.57
N GLY A 184 -0.41 11.07 7.81
CA GLY A 184 0.57 12.12 8.16
C GLY A 184 0.07 13.57 8.12
N ALA A 185 -1.24 13.84 8.01
CA ALA A 185 -1.79 15.20 7.97
C ALA A 185 -1.72 15.97 9.32
N GLY A 186 -0.97 15.47 10.31
CA GLY A 186 -0.69 16.14 11.57
C GLY A 186 0.74 16.68 11.61
N GLY A 187 0.89 17.99 11.40
CA GLY A 187 2.19 18.68 11.34
C GLY A 187 3.05 18.51 12.59
N GLY A 188 3.97 17.56 12.54
CA GLY A 188 5.09 17.44 13.46
C GLY A 188 6.38 17.87 12.76
N ASP A 189 7.18 18.68 13.46
CA ASP A 189 8.41 19.40 13.06
C ASP A 189 9.60 18.53 12.58
N GLY A 190 9.35 17.30 12.09
CA GLY A 190 10.36 16.37 11.56
C GLY A 190 9.83 15.44 10.47
N ASP A 191 8.74 15.82 9.79
CA ASP A 191 8.01 14.97 8.82
C ASP A 191 8.87 14.62 7.59
N VAL A 192 9.16 13.33 7.41
CA VAL A 192 9.63 12.78 6.14
C VAL A 192 8.63 13.18 5.07
N SER A 193 9.03 13.80 3.98
CA SER A 193 8.06 14.37 3.03
C SER A 193 7.09 13.29 2.54
N SER A 194 5.80 13.61 2.42
CA SER A 194 4.84 12.71 1.76
C SER A 194 5.34 12.25 0.38
N LEU A 195 6.17 13.07 -0.27
CA LEU A 195 6.88 12.76 -1.50
C LEU A 195 7.94 11.66 -1.33
N ASP A 196 8.73 11.68 -0.26
CA ASP A 196 9.77 10.68 0.03
C ASP A 196 9.14 9.29 0.19
N ARG A 197 7.96 9.21 0.80
CA ARG A 197 7.20 7.95 0.94
C ARG A 197 6.78 7.39 -0.42
N ALA A 198 6.25 8.24 -1.32
CA ALA A 198 5.93 7.81 -2.68
C ALA A 198 7.19 7.44 -3.48
N MET A 199 8.30 8.15 -3.28
CA MET A 199 9.59 7.81 -3.88
C MET A 199 10.11 6.46 -3.39
N ARG A 200 9.93 6.11 -2.11
CA ARG A 200 10.26 4.78 -1.58
C ARG A 200 9.39 3.69 -2.19
N ALA A 201 8.09 3.95 -2.41
CA ALA A 201 7.23 3.04 -3.15
C ALA A 201 7.72 2.85 -4.60
N GLU A 202 8.13 3.92 -5.28
CA GLU A 202 8.72 3.85 -6.62
C GLU A 202 10.06 3.07 -6.63
N GLN A 203 10.92 3.25 -5.63
CA GLN A 203 12.17 2.50 -5.49
C GLN A 203 11.94 0.99 -5.33
N LEU A 204 10.87 0.59 -4.62
CA LEU A 204 10.47 -0.81 -4.53
C LEU A 204 10.04 -1.36 -5.90
N LEU A 205 9.26 -0.59 -6.65
CA LEU A 205 8.88 -0.95 -8.02
C LEU A 205 10.11 -1.07 -8.94
N ASP A 206 11.05 -0.14 -8.88
CA ASP A 206 12.31 -0.19 -9.64
C ASP A 206 13.14 -1.43 -9.25
N SER A 207 13.08 -1.84 -7.99
CA SER A 207 13.72 -3.06 -7.53
C SER A 207 13.02 -4.33 -8.00
N MET A 208 11.69 -4.32 -8.15
CA MET A 208 10.94 -5.42 -8.77
C MET A 208 11.27 -5.54 -10.25
N GLU A 209 11.28 -4.43 -10.98
CA GLU A 209 11.64 -4.37 -12.41
C GLU A 209 13.03 -4.95 -12.63
N ARG A 210 14.05 -4.50 -11.88
CA ARG A 210 15.42 -5.04 -11.98
C ARG A 210 15.49 -6.54 -11.70
N ARG A 211 14.81 -7.03 -10.65
CA ARG A 211 14.81 -8.46 -10.32
C ARG A 211 14.13 -9.32 -11.38
N TYR A 212 13.10 -8.79 -12.03
CA TYR A 212 12.42 -9.47 -13.11
C TYR A 212 13.25 -9.44 -14.42
N ASP A 213 13.72 -8.26 -14.82
CA ASP A 213 14.41 -8.04 -16.10
C ASP A 213 15.83 -8.62 -16.11
N GLU A 214 16.60 -8.36 -15.05
CA GLU A 214 18.00 -8.79 -14.94
C GLU A 214 18.12 -10.15 -14.24
N GLY A 215 17.30 -10.37 -13.22
CA GLY A 215 17.34 -11.59 -12.40
C GLY A 215 16.47 -12.73 -12.92
N GLY A 216 15.56 -12.48 -13.87
CA GLY A 216 14.62 -13.49 -14.38
C GLY A 216 13.62 -13.99 -13.34
N ASP A 217 13.41 -13.27 -12.24
CA ASP A 217 12.52 -13.69 -11.16
C ASP A 217 11.05 -13.42 -11.50
N ILE A 218 10.38 -14.42 -12.09
CA ILE A 218 8.95 -14.37 -12.45
C ILE A 218 8.04 -14.14 -11.23
N GLY A 219 8.49 -14.51 -10.02
CA GLY A 219 7.69 -14.37 -8.80
C GLY A 219 7.44 -12.91 -8.40
N VAL A 220 8.31 -12.01 -8.84
CA VAL A 220 8.27 -10.56 -8.55
C VAL A 220 7.94 -9.72 -9.79
N MET A 221 7.40 -10.35 -10.84
CA MET A 221 6.98 -9.67 -12.07
C MET A 221 5.96 -8.55 -11.74
N PRO A 222 6.29 -7.27 -12.02
CA PRO A 222 5.37 -6.16 -11.78
C PRO A 222 4.06 -6.33 -12.55
N ASP A 223 2.94 -6.05 -11.88
CA ASP A 223 1.60 -6.13 -12.48
C ASP A 223 0.86 -4.78 -12.44
N CYS A 224 -0.38 -4.76 -12.93
CA CYS A 224 -1.22 -3.57 -12.89
C CYS A 224 -1.40 -3.02 -11.46
N ILE A 225 -1.35 -3.87 -10.42
CA ILE A 225 -1.44 -3.44 -9.02
C ILE A 225 -0.13 -2.79 -8.59
N SER A 226 1.03 -3.31 -9.00
CA SER A 226 2.36 -2.74 -8.71
C SER A 226 2.45 -1.29 -9.19
N TYR A 227 2.20 -1.03 -10.48
CA TYR A 227 2.22 0.33 -11.03
C TYR A 227 1.11 1.20 -10.46
N GLY A 228 -0.11 0.66 -10.34
CA GLY A 228 -1.26 1.39 -9.82
C GLY A 228 -1.07 1.86 -8.39
N THR A 229 -0.41 1.05 -7.54
CA THR A 229 -0.11 1.40 -6.14
C THR A 229 0.85 2.57 -6.04
N VAL A 230 1.94 2.58 -6.85
CA VAL A 230 2.90 3.69 -6.88
C VAL A 230 2.26 4.98 -7.41
N ILE A 231 1.46 4.89 -8.48
CA ILE A 231 0.72 6.04 -9.02
C ILE A 231 -0.26 6.58 -7.97
N ASN A 232 -0.93 5.69 -7.22
CA ASN A 232 -1.82 6.10 -6.13
C ASN A 232 -1.06 6.71 -4.95
N ALA A 233 0.18 6.28 -4.67
CA ALA A 233 1.04 6.92 -3.67
C ALA A 233 1.28 8.39 -4.05
N TYR A 234 1.69 8.66 -5.31
CA TYR A 234 1.83 10.02 -5.82
C TYR A 234 0.51 10.80 -5.83
N ALA A 235 -0.62 10.12 -6.07
CA ALA A 235 -1.94 10.74 -6.01
C ALA A 235 -2.39 11.16 -4.60
N ASN A 236 -1.73 10.65 -3.57
CA ASN A 236 -1.93 11.03 -2.17
C ASN A 236 -0.88 12.02 -1.66
N CYS A 237 0.15 12.33 -2.45
CA CYS A 237 1.15 13.34 -2.11
C CYS A 237 0.64 14.74 -2.44
N ASN A 238 0.77 15.68 -1.50
CA ASN A 238 0.51 17.09 -1.75
C ASN A 238 1.80 17.81 -2.20
N ALA A 239 2.41 17.33 -3.28
CA ALA A 239 3.68 17.85 -3.81
C ALA A 239 3.53 18.34 -5.25
N GLY A 240 4.21 19.44 -5.61
CA GLY A 240 4.10 20.05 -6.93
C GLY A 240 4.62 19.21 -8.11
N GLU A 241 5.40 18.15 -7.82
CA GLU A 241 6.00 17.24 -8.82
C GLU A 241 5.34 15.86 -8.87
N SER A 242 4.33 15.60 -8.01
CA SER A 242 3.72 14.27 -7.90
C SER A 242 3.03 13.81 -9.20
N GLY A 243 2.44 14.74 -9.96
CA GLY A 243 1.81 14.49 -11.24
C GLY A 243 2.79 14.01 -12.31
N ASP A 244 3.96 14.66 -12.42
CA ASP A 244 4.98 14.27 -13.39
C ASP A 244 5.54 12.87 -13.09
N ARG A 245 5.77 12.57 -11.80
CA ARG A 245 6.22 11.23 -11.37
C ARG A 245 5.15 10.17 -11.64
N ALA A 246 3.88 10.45 -11.32
CA ALA A 246 2.77 9.55 -11.60
C ALA A 246 2.62 9.27 -13.11
N ASP A 247 2.73 10.29 -13.96
CA ASP A 247 2.66 10.14 -15.43
C ASP A 247 3.86 9.37 -15.97
N ALA A 248 5.06 9.57 -15.41
CA ALA A 248 6.24 8.79 -15.78
C ALA A 248 6.05 7.29 -15.47
N VAL A 249 5.53 6.95 -14.30
CA VAL A 249 5.21 5.56 -13.92
C VAL A 249 4.12 4.97 -14.83
N LEU A 250 3.07 5.74 -15.16
CA LEU A 250 2.03 5.31 -16.10
C LEU A 250 2.61 5.03 -17.50
N ARG A 251 3.49 5.89 -18.00
CA ARG A 251 4.17 5.69 -19.30
C ARG A 251 5.06 4.45 -19.28
N ARG A 252 5.75 4.16 -18.16
CA ARG A 252 6.52 2.92 -17.97
C ARG A 252 5.62 1.68 -18.08
N MET A 253 4.49 1.70 -17.38
CA MET A 253 3.48 0.64 -17.43
C MET A 253 2.94 0.41 -18.85
N VAL A 254 2.55 1.49 -19.56
CA VAL A 254 2.06 1.42 -20.94
C VAL A 254 3.12 0.83 -21.87
N ARG A 255 4.39 1.25 -21.73
CA ARG A 255 5.50 0.74 -22.53
C ARG A 255 5.66 -0.78 -22.36
N ARG A 256 5.65 -1.29 -21.13
CA ARG A 256 5.73 -2.73 -20.85
C ARG A 256 4.55 -3.51 -21.43
N CYS A 257 3.34 -2.97 -21.30
CA CYS A 257 2.16 -3.57 -21.94
C CYS A 257 2.32 -3.67 -23.48
N LEU A 258 2.90 -2.64 -24.12
CA LEU A 258 3.15 -2.65 -25.58
C LEU A 258 4.25 -3.64 -25.98
N MET A 259 5.20 -3.94 -25.08
CA MET A 259 6.23 -4.97 -25.28
C MET A 259 5.70 -6.40 -25.14
N GLY A 260 4.41 -6.59 -24.81
CA GLY A 260 3.75 -7.89 -24.74
C GLY A 260 3.45 -8.39 -23.32
N GLU A 261 3.82 -7.63 -22.29
CA GLU A 261 3.55 -8.00 -20.90
C GLU A 261 2.10 -7.71 -20.52
N SER A 262 1.23 -8.72 -20.65
CA SER A 262 -0.21 -8.55 -20.40
C SER A 262 -0.56 -8.28 -18.93
N GLY A 263 0.32 -8.61 -17.98
CA GLY A 263 0.12 -8.38 -16.55
C GLY A 263 0.10 -6.89 -16.17
N CYS A 264 0.76 -6.04 -16.97
CA CYS A 264 0.92 -4.61 -16.73
C CYS A 264 -0.09 -3.77 -17.53
N ARG A 265 -1.21 -4.36 -17.97
CA ARG A 265 -2.23 -3.66 -18.77
C ARG A 265 -2.91 -2.54 -17.97
N PRO A 266 -2.88 -1.28 -18.44
CA PRO A 266 -3.57 -0.19 -17.76
C PRO A 266 -5.07 -0.42 -17.68
N ASN A 267 -5.68 0.02 -16.58
CA ASN A 267 -7.12 0.02 -16.38
C ASN A 267 -7.61 1.44 -16.00
N ALA A 268 -8.92 1.64 -15.92
CA ALA A 268 -9.48 2.95 -15.58
C ALA A 268 -9.02 3.49 -14.21
N VAL A 269 -8.70 2.61 -13.26
CA VAL A 269 -8.23 2.99 -11.92
C VAL A 269 -6.87 3.68 -12.01
N VAL A 270 -5.94 3.13 -12.80
CA VAL A 270 -4.60 3.71 -12.95
C VAL A 270 -4.65 5.09 -13.62
N PHE A 271 -5.45 5.26 -14.67
CA PHE A 271 -5.66 6.58 -15.31
C PHE A 271 -6.29 7.58 -14.33
N THR A 272 -7.29 7.16 -13.57
CA THR A 272 -7.94 8.02 -12.57
C THR A 272 -6.96 8.43 -11.47
N ALA A 273 -6.08 7.53 -11.02
CA ALA A 273 -5.04 7.83 -10.05
C ALA A 273 -4.00 8.81 -10.60
N ALA A 274 -3.58 8.68 -11.86
CA ALA A 274 -2.67 9.63 -12.50
C ALA A 274 -3.28 11.04 -12.65
N ILE A 275 -4.56 11.13 -13.03
CA ILE A 275 -5.31 12.40 -13.06
C ILE A 275 -5.38 13.01 -11.66
N LYS A 276 -5.65 12.20 -10.63
CA LYS A 276 -5.66 12.65 -9.23
C LYS A 276 -4.28 13.19 -8.79
N ALA A 277 -3.18 12.57 -9.21
CA ALA A 277 -1.83 13.05 -8.91
C ALA A 277 -1.53 14.41 -9.56
N HIS A 278 -1.89 14.62 -10.82
CA HIS A 278 -1.78 15.94 -11.45
C HIS A 278 -2.63 16.99 -10.75
N LEU A 279 -3.87 16.65 -10.34
CA LEU A 279 -4.70 17.55 -9.55
C LEU A 279 -4.03 17.91 -8.21
N ALA A 280 -3.44 16.94 -7.51
CA ALA A 280 -2.70 17.20 -6.27
C ALA A 280 -1.51 18.15 -6.51
N SER A 281 -0.79 18.00 -7.62
CA SER A 281 0.28 18.93 -8.01
C SER A 281 -0.22 20.34 -8.32
N ILE A 282 -1.39 20.47 -8.96
CA ILE A 282 -2.03 21.78 -9.21
C ILE A 282 -2.35 22.46 -7.87
N VAL A 283 -2.98 21.73 -6.94
CA VAL A 283 -3.34 22.25 -5.62
C VAL A 283 -2.11 22.66 -4.82
N ALA A 284 -1.07 21.82 -4.78
CA ALA A 284 0.18 22.14 -4.09
C ALA A 284 0.90 23.35 -4.71
N THR A 285 0.93 23.45 -6.05
CA THR A 285 1.54 24.60 -6.75
C THR A 285 0.76 25.89 -6.50
N GLN A 286 -0.57 25.80 -6.41
CA GLN A 286 -1.43 26.93 -6.10
C GLN A 286 -1.24 27.42 -4.66
N ALA A 287 -1.17 26.49 -3.68
CA ALA A 287 -0.89 26.84 -2.29
C ALA A 287 0.44 27.58 -2.16
N SER A 288 1.51 27.03 -2.75
CA SER A 288 2.82 27.68 -2.78
C SER A 288 2.83 29.03 -3.53
N ALA A 289 1.91 29.27 -4.46
CA ALA A 289 1.80 30.57 -5.12
C ALA A 289 1.12 31.63 -4.25
N ASN A 290 0.21 31.22 -3.35
CA ASN A 290 -0.44 32.09 -2.39
C ASN A 290 0.53 32.47 -1.25
N ASP A 291 1.34 31.51 -0.78
CA ASP A 291 2.36 31.77 0.25
C ASP A 291 3.39 32.81 -0.23
N ASP A 292 3.78 32.76 -1.51
CA ASP A 292 4.66 33.77 -2.13
C ASP A 292 4.03 35.19 -2.13
N ASP A 293 2.70 35.28 -2.24
CA ASP A 293 1.97 36.55 -2.23
C ASP A 293 1.92 37.13 -0.81
N GLU A 294 1.70 36.29 0.21
CA GLU A 294 1.73 36.69 1.63
C GLU A 294 3.14 37.17 2.05
N GLU A 295 4.19 36.45 1.66
CA GLU A 295 5.58 36.88 1.90
C GLU A 295 5.89 38.25 1.24
N LYS A 296 5.27 38.54 0.08
CA LYS A 296 5.45 39.82 -0.60
C LYS A 296 4.79 40.96 0.18
N GLU A 297 3.59 40.72 0.71
CA GLU A 297 2.88 41.70 1.53
C GLU A 297 3.59 41.97 2.86
N GLU A 298 4.15 40.95 3.52
CA GLU A 298 4.95 41.12 4.74
C GLU A 298 6.21 41.94 4.49
N LYS A 299 6.99 41.61 3.43
CA LYS A 299 8.20 42.36 3.07
C LYS A 299 7.91 43.80 2.61
N GLU A 300 6.75 44.06 2.03
CA GLU A 300 6.31 45.42 1.69
C GLU A 300 5.89 46.22 2.94
N LYS A 301 5.31 45.57 3.96
CA LYS A 301 5.00 46.20 5.25
C LYS A 301 6.26 46.52 6.05
N GLU A 302 7.20 45.58 6.16
CA GLU A 302 8.49 45.80 6.86
C GLU A 302 9.27 46.97 6.24
N LYS A 303 9.31 47.07 4.91
CA LYS A 303 9.97 48.22 4.24
C LYS A 303 9.31 49.55 4.50
N ASN A 304 7.99 49.60 4.63
CA ASN A 304 7.27 50.83 4.94
C ASN A 304 7.48 51.23 6.42
N GLU A 305 7.63 50.26 7.34
CA GLU A 305 7.94 50.51 8.75
C GLU A 305 9.42 50.93 8.98
N GLU A 306 10.36 50.36 8.23
CA GLU A 306 11.77 50.80 8.21
C GLU A 306 11.92 52.21 7.62
N GLN A 307 11.13 52.56 6.60
CA GLN A 307 11.09 53.93 6.05
C GLN A 307 10.48 54.97 6.99
N GLU A 308 9.73 54.56 8.03
CA GLU A 308 9.22 55.46 9.07
C GLU A 308 10.19 55.61 10.27
N THR A 309 11.29 54.85 10.32
CA THR A 309 12.24 54.84 11.45
C THR A 309 13.68 55.25 11.12
N GLU A 310 14.08 55.33 9.84
CA GLU A 310 15.40 55.82 9.44
C GLU A 310 15.36 57.21 8.81
N ASP A 311 15.46 58.21 9.69
CA ASP A 311 15.86 59.58 9.36
C ASP A 311 17.28 59.83 9.93
N ASP A 312 18.22 58.87 9.79
CA ASP A 312 19.66 59.17 9.91
C ASP A 312 20.59 58.04 9.40
N ALA A 313 21.54 58.47 8.56
CA ALA A 313 22.81 57.83 8.18
C ALA A 313 22.85 56.61 7.22
N ASN A 314 23.81 56.74 6.30
CA ASN A 314 23.95 56.05 5.01
C ASN A 314 24.91 54.83 5.06
N ASP A 315 24.82 54.01 4.01
CA ASP A 315 25.89 53.26 3.34
C ASP A 315 26.29 51.86 3.86
N ARG A 316 25.72 50.80 3.25
CA ARG A 316 26.37 49.49 3.07
C ARG A 316 26.01 48.86 1.72
N PRO A 317 26.99 48.32 0.95
CA PRO A 317 26.72 47.65 -0.31
C PRO A 317 26.22 46.23 -0.07
N THR A 318 24.97 45.96 -0.43
CA THR A 318 24.38 44.61 -0.36
C THR A 318 24.79 43.80 -1.59
N THR A 319 25.43 42.65 -1.36
CA THR A 319 25.73 41.65 -2.38
C THR A 319 24.44 40.99 -2.88
N ALA A 320 23.88 41.53 -3.96
CA ALA A 320 22.69 40.95 -4.60
C ALA A 320 23.07 39.72 -5.45
N MET A 321 22.73 38.52 -4.96
CA MET A 321 22.56 37.37 -5.84
C MET A 321 21.40 37.65 -6.82
N PRO A 322 21.44 37.15 -8.07
CA PRO A 322 20.37 37.37 -9.03
C PRO A 322 19.11 36.63 -8.58
N ARG A 323 18.23 37.34 -7.85
CA ARG A 323 16.88 36.87 -7.52
C ARG A 323 16.02 37.05 -8.76
N GLU A 324 15.60 35.95 -9.39
CA GLU A 324 14.49 35.99 -10.34
C GLU A 324 13.32 36.76 -9.71
N SER A 325 12.72 37.68 -10.48
CA SER A 325 11.61 38.47 -9.96
C SER A 325 10.43 37.58 -9.59
N LEU A 326 9.75 37.85 -8.48
CA LEU A 326 8.57 37.10 -8.03
C LEU A 326 7.51 36.96 -9.13
N ALA A 327 7.39 37.96 -10.00
CA ALA A 327 6.50 37.93 -11.18
C ALA A 327 6.87 36.81 -12.17
N VAL A 328 8.16 36.55 -12.40
CA VAL A 328 8.63 35.46 -13.27
C VAL A 328 8.32 34.11 -12.64
N ARG A 329 8.53 33.95 -11.33
CA ARG A 329 8.19 32.72 -10.59
C ARG A 329 6.70 32.43 -10.63
N LYS A 330 5.86 33.43 -10.38
CA LYS A 330 4.39 33.32 -10.44
C LYS A 330 3.90 32.94 -11.84
N SER A 331 4.45 33.58 -12.88
CA SER A 331 4.18 33.21 -14.28
C SER A 331 4.57 31.75 -14.59
N GLY A 332 5.70 31.28 -14.05
CA GLY A 332 6.14 29.89 -14.17
C GLY A 332 5.20 28.89 -13.48
N LYS A 333 4.73 29.20 -12.26
CA LYS A 333 3.78 28.37 -11.50
C LYS A 333 2.44 28.23 -12.24
N ILE A 334 1.90 29.34 -12.77
CA ILE A 334 0.65 29.32 -13.56
C ILE A 334 0.78 28.42 -14.79
N LYS A 335 1.85 28.58 -15.57
CA LYS A 335 2.11 27.74 -16.76
C LYS A 335 2.21 26.25 -16.41
N ARG A 336 2.83 25.92 -15.28
CA ARG A 336 2.89 24.52 -14.79
C ARG A 336 1.50 23.98 -14.46
N MET A 337 0.68 24.75 -13.75
CA MET A 337 -0.70 24.35 -13.44
C MET A 337 -1.52 24.13 -14.72
N GLU A 338 -1.41 25.02 -15.71
CA GLU A 338 -2.06 24.86 -17.02
C GLU A 338 -1.59 23.58 -17.73
N ALA A 339 -0.29 23.27 -17.71
CA ALA A 339 0.25 22.04 -18.30
C ALA A 339 -0.32 20.78 -17.62
N TYR A 340 -0.42 20.77 -16.28
CA TYR A 340 -1.03 19.66 -15.55
C TYR A 340 -2.53 19.50 -15.86
N ALA A 341 -3.27 20.61 -15.95
CA ALA A 341 -4.69 20.57 -16.28
C ALA A 341 -4.94 20.05 -17.70
N ASN A 342 -4.12 20.47 -18.67
CA ASN A 342 -4.16 19.93 -20.03
C ASN A 342 -3.82 18.42 -20.05
N ARG A 343 -2.82 17.99 -19.26
CA ARG A 343 -2.47 16.57 -19.15
C ARG A 343 -3.61 15.73 -18.56
N CYS A 344 -4.36 16.26 -17.59
CA CYS A 344 -5.56 15.62 -17.07
C CYS A 344 -6.63 15.38 -18.16
N GLU A 345 -6.84 16.37 -19.04
CA GLU A 345 -7.75 16.23 -20.19
C GLU A 345 -7.24 15.18 -21.17
N ASP A 346 -5.95 15.20 -21.52
CA ASP A 346 -5.31 14.22 -22.40
C ASP A 346 -5.47 12.78 -21.87
N LEU A 347 -5.20 12.56 -20.58
CA LEU A 347 -5.34 11.23 -19.95
C LEU A 347 -6.78 10.72 -19.97
N LEU A 348 -7.77 11.61 -19.79
CA LEU A 348 -9.18 11.26 -19.91
C LEU A 348 -9.55 10.89 -21.34
N LEU A 349 -9.05 11.64 -22.33
CA LEU A 349 -9.25 11.34 -23.75
C LEU A 349 -8.60 10.01 -24.14
N GLU A 350 -7.36 9.76 -23.70
CA GLU A 350 -6.67 8.47 -23.87
C GLU A 350 -7.51 7.32 -23.31
N LEU A 351 -8.03 7.45 -22.07
CA LEU A 351 -8.90 6.44 -21.45
C LEU A 351 -10.19 6.21 -22.25
N CYS A 352 -10.84 7.28 -22.70
CA CYS A 352 -12.05 7.21 -23.52
C CYS A 352 -11.80 6.47 -24.86
N LEU A 353 -10.69 6.80 -25.53
CA LEU A 353 -10.28 6.16 -26.77
C LEU A 353 -9.98 4.67 -26.58
N LEU A 354 -9.23 4.32 -25.52
CA LEU A 354 -8.93 2.93 -25.18
C LEU A 354 -10.20 2.14 -24.86
N HIS A 355 -11.16 2.73 -24.14
CA HIS A 355 -12.46 2.10 -23.91
C HIS A 355 -13.21 1.81 -25.21
N LYS A 356 -13.26 2.79 -26.13
CA LYS A 356 -13.93 2.65 -27.43
C LYS A 356 -13.32 1.53 -28.28
N GLN A 357 -11.98 1.46 -28.32
CA GLN A 357 -11.26 0.40 -29.02
C GLN A 357 -11.53 -0.97 -28.39
N SER A 358 -11.60 -1.03 -27.06
CA SER A 358 -11.82 -2.25 -26.30
C SER A 358 -13.27 -2.77 -26.30
N ARG A 359 -14.27 -1.99 -26.75
CA ARG A 359 -15.65 -2.46 -26.93
C ARG A 359 -15.79 -3.58 -27.98
N LYS A 360 -14.80 -3.74 -28.86
CA LYS A 360 -14.73 -4.86 -29.81
C LYS A 360 -14.25 -6.18 -29.17
N ASP A 361 -13.62 -6.09 -28.00
CA ASP A 361 -12.93 -7.21 -27.33
C ASP A 361 -13.59 -7.61 -25.98
N GLU A 362 -14.80 -7.13 -25.68
CA GLU A 362 -15.53 -7.40 -24.41
C GLU A 362 -14.73 -7.13 -23.12
N ARG A 363 -13.87 -6.10 -23.07
CA ARG A 363 -13.10 -5.80 -21.83
C ARG A 363 -13.70 -4.64 -21.03
N PRO A 364 -14.31 -4.90 -19.85
CA PRO A 364 -14.99 -3.87 -19.05
C PRO A 364 -14.07 -2.98 -18.20
N SER A 365 -12.76 -3.24 -18.13
CA SER A 365 -11.85 -2.60 -17.16
C SER A 365 -11.46 -1.14 -17.46
N LEU A 366 -11.81 -0.62 -18.64
CA LEU A 366 -11.37 0.70 -19.12
C LEU A 366 -12.47 1.76 -19.11
N ARG A 367 -13.66 1.47 -18.59
CA ARG A 367 -14.77 2.44 -18.59
C ARG A 367 -14.42 3.65 -17.70
N PRO A 368 -14.33 4.88 -18.24
CA PRO A 368 -14.28 6.11 -17.45
C PRO A 368 -15.44 6.17 -16.45
N THR A 369 -15.15 6.60 -15.22
CA THR A 369 -16.14 6.76 -14.17
C THR A 369 -16.56 8.23 -14.06
N SER A 370 -17.71 8.51 -13.44
CA SER A 370 -18.12 9.90 -13.16
C SER A 370 -17.05 10.64 -12.35
N VAL A 371 -16.39 9.96 -11.41
CA VAL A 371 -15.30 10.52 -10.60
C VAL A 371 -14.14 10.96 -11.49
N THR A 372 -13.79 10.17 -12.51
CA THR A 372 -12.73 10.52 -13.45
C THR A 372 -13.04 11.84 -14.19
N PHE A 373 -14.28 12.04 -14.64
CA PHE A 373 -14.70 13.30 -15.27
C PHE A 373 -14.67 14.49 -14.30
N GLU A 374 -15.18 14.30 -13.08
CA GLU A 374 -15.18 15.36 -12.06
C GLU A 374 -13.76 15.82 -11.72
N LEU A 375 -12.81 14.90 -11.55
CA LEU A 375 -11.41 15.26 -11.27
C LEU A 375 -10.79 16.16 -12.36
N VAL A 376 -11.06 15.86 -13.63
CA VAL A 376 -10.57 16.69 -14.75
C VAL A 376 -11.27 18.05 -14.76
N ILE A 377 -12.59 18.09 -14.52
CA ILE A 377 -13.34 19.36 -14.41
C ILE A 377 -12.77 20.22 -13.28
N THR A 378 -12.48 19.62 -12.12
CA THR A 378 -11.85 20.30 -10.99
C THR A 378 -10.48 20.85 -11.39
N ALA A 379 -9.62 20.05 -12.03
CA ALA A 379 -8.30 20.50 -12.49
C ALA A 379 -8.38 21.70 -13.45
N LEU A 380 -9.28 21.66 -14.43
CA LEU A 380 -9.51 22.75 -15.39
C LEU A 380 -10.10 24.00 -14.72
N THR A 381 -10.93 23.82 -13.69
CA THR A 381 -11.50 24.93 -12.91
C THR A 381 -10.41 25.68 -12.12
N HIS A 382 -9.43 24.97 -11.55
CA HIS A 382 -8.30 25.59 -10.86
C HIS A 382 -7.48 26.53 -11.76
N VAL A 383 -7.37 26.21 -13.05
CA VAL A 383 -6.67 27.04 -14.06
C VAL A 383 -7.60 27.99 -14.83
N LYS A 384 -8.88 28.05 -14.46
CA LYS A 384 -9.91 28.90 -15.10
C LYS A 384 -10.10 28.62 -16.62
N ASP A 385 -9.88 27.38 -17.07
CA ASP A 385 -10.19 26.98 -18.45
C ASP A 385 -11.68 26.59 -18.60
N GLU A 386 -12.55 27.59 -18.72
CA GLU A 386 -13.99 27.38 -18.94
C GLU A 386 -14.29 26.59 -20.21
N LYS A 387 -13.48 26.80 -21.27
CA LYS A 387 -13.66 26.09 -22.55
C LYS A 387 -13.36 24.60 -22.39
N GLY A 388 -12.33 24.25 -21.62
CA GLY A 388 -12.00 22.87 -21.26
C GLY A 388 -13.09 22.21 -20.43
N VAL A 389 -13.57 22.90 -19.40
CA VAL A 389 -14.67 22.40 -18.56
C VAL A 389 -15.89 22.05 -19.42
N ASP A 390 -16.25 22.91 -20.36
CA ASP A 390 -17.36 22.68 -21.28
C ASP A 390 -17.12 21.51 -22.24
N ARG A 391 -15.89 21.31 -22.72
CA ARG A 391 -15.53 20.13 -23.55
C ARG A 391 -15.73 18.84 -22.77
N VAL A 392 -15.23 18.77 -21.54
CA VAL A 392 -15.31 17.57 -20.69
C VAL A 392 -16.75 17.28 -20.26
N LYS A 393 -17.53 18.30 -19.91
CA LYS A 393 -18.98 18.15 -19.61
C LYS A 393 -19.74 17.62 -20.81
N ARG A 394 -19.53 18.19 -22.01
CA ARG A 394 -20.15 17.67 -23.24
C ARG A 394 -19.74 16.23 -23.52
N LEU A 395 -18.47 15.88 -23.33
CA LEU A 395 -17.97 14.51 -23.51
C LEU A 395 -18.69 13.52 -22.58
N ARG A 396 -18.90 13.90 -21.31
CA ARG A 396 -19.64 13.11 -20.33
C ARG A 396 -21.12 12.96 -20.72
N ASP A 397 -21.79 14.06 -21.02
CA ASP A 397 -23.25 14.11 -21.20
C ASP A 397 -23.70 13.49 -22.53
N LEU A 398 -22.90 13.62 -23.59
CA LEU A 398 -23.20 13.02 -24.89
C LEU A 398 -22.98 11.51 -24.89
N GLY A 399 -22.19 10.97 -23.96
CA GLY A 399 -21.78 9.55 -23.96
C GLY A 399 -21.07 9.12 -25.25
N THR A 400 -20.63 10.07 -26.08
CA THR A 400 -20.08 9.87 -27.43
C THR A 400 -18.57 9.55 -27.41
N TRP A 401 -18.11 8.81 -26.42
CA TRP A 401 -16.74 8.26 -26.38
C TRP A 401 -16.71 6.81 -26.81
#